data_AF-A0A5T2TSB7-F1
#
_entry.id   AF-A0A5T2TSB7-F1
#
_cell.length_a   1.000
_cell.length_b   1.000
_cell.length_c   1.000
_cell.angle_alpha   90.00
_cell.angle_beta   90.00
_cell.angle_gamma   90.00
#
_symmetry.space_group_name_H-M   'P 1'
#
loop_
_entity.id
_entity.type
_entity.pdbx_description
1 polymer ?
#
loop_
_entity_poly.entity_id
_entity_poly.type
_entity_poly.pdbx_seq_one_letter_code
_entity_poly.pdbx_strand_id
1 'polypeptide(L)'
;VVIASKAIGFKSEHINPVSNFKQIFSLHSVVELCKSSLKVIMLSLIFAFFFYYYASTFRALPYCGLVCGLLVVSSLIKWLWVGVMAFYIVVGILDYSFQYYKIRKDLKMSKDDVKQEHKDLEGDPQMKTRRREMQSEIQSGSLAQSVKQSVAVVRNPTHIAVCLGYHPTDMPIPRVLEKGSDAQANYIVNIAERNCIPVVENVELARSLFFEVERGDKIPETLFEPVAALLRMVMKIDYAHSTETP
;
A
#
# COMPACT_ATOMS: atom_id res chain seq x y z
N VAL A 1 1.30 16.07 19.40
CA VAL A 1 0.61 14.77 19.35
C VAL A 1 -0.77 15.00 18.76
N VAL A 2 -0.94 14.73 17.47
CA VAL A 2 -2.25 14.88 16.79
C VAL A 2 -3.03 13.60 17.08
N ILE A 3 -4.01 13.68 17.98
CA ILE A 3 -4.88 12.54 18.28
C ILE A 3 -5.92 12.46 17.15
N ALA A 4 -5.75 11.49 16.27
CA ALA A 4 -6.70 11.17 15.21
C ALA A 4 -7.94 10.49 15.82
N SER A 5 -8.97 11.28 16.11
CA SER A 5 -10.27 10.85 16.66
C SER A 5 -11.14 10.05 15.68
N LYS A 6 -10.65 9.74 14.47
CA LYS A 6 -11.40 9.02 13.43
C LYS A 6 -11.24 7.49 13.47
N ALA A 7 -10.48 6.95 14.42
CA ALA A 7 -10.22 5.51 14.57
C ALA A 7 -11.26 4.76 15.44
N ILE A 8 -12.30 5.42 15.93
CA ILE A 8 -13.36 4.83 16.78
C ILE A 8 -14.68 4.65 15.98
N GLY A 9 -14.59 4.63 14.64
CA GLY A 9 -15.73 4.18 13.83
C GLY A 9 -15.78 2.66 13.85
N PHE A 10 -16.77 2.08 14.56
CA PHE A 10 -17.09 0.66 14.47
C PHE A 10 -17.57 0.36 13.04
N LYS A 11 -16.64 0.06 12.12
CA LYS A 11 -16.95 -0.34 10.75
C LYS A 11 -17.53 -1.74 10.74
N SER A 12 -18.85 -1.83 10.88
CA SER A 12 -19.65 -3.06 10.82
C SER A 12 -19.86 -3.56 9.38
N GLU A 13 -18.80 -3.66 8.58
CA GLU A 13 -18.92 -4.07 7.16
C GLU A 13 -18.11 -5.30 6.74
N HIS A 14 -17.38 -5.96 7.65
CA HIS A 14 -16.71 -7.23 7.30
C HIS A 14 -16.74 -8.32 8.38
N ILE A 15 -17.75 -8.34 9.25
CA ILE A 15 -18.05 -9.56 10.00
C ILE A 15 -18.99 -10.39 9.13
N ASN A 16 -18.43 -11.22 8.25
CA ASN A 16 -19.15 -12.30 7.60
C ASN A 16 -19.11 -13.52 8.54
N PRO A 17 -20.11 -13.75 9.41
CA PRO A 17 -20.12 -14.89 10.34
C PRO A 17 -20.20 -16.23 9.59
N VAL A 18 -20.74 -16.22 8.36
CA VAL A 18 -20.92 -17.41 7.52
C VAL A 18 -19.60 -17.93 6.95
N SER A 19 -18.67 -17.04 6.55
CA SER A 19 -17.34 -17.46 6.10
C SER A 19 -16.48 -17.99 7.25
N ASN A 20 -16.59 -17.37 8.43
CA ASN A 20 -15.95 -17.85 9.65
C ASN A 20 -16.50 -19.22 10.09
N PHE A 21 -17.82 -19.44 10.00
CA PHE A 21 -18.40 -20.75 10.27
C PHE A 21 -17.88 -21.83 9.30
N LYS A 22 -17.73 -21.50 8.01
CA LYS A 22 -17.15 -22.41 7.01
C LYS A 22 -15.66 -22.69 7.24
N GLN A 23 -14.94 -21.74 7.85
CA GLN A 23 -13.54 -21.91 8.25
C GLN A 23 -13.41 -22.79 9.51
N ILE A 24 -14.33 -22.65 10.48
CA ILE A 24 -14.45 -23.53 11.66
C ILE A 24 -14.93 -24.94 11.26
N PHE A 25 -15.73 -25.07 10.20
CA PHE A 25 -16.12 -26.36 9.60
C PHE A 25 -15.22 -26.79 8.44
N SER A 26 -13.99 -26.26 8.37
CA SER A 26 -13.02 -26.75 7.40
C SER A 26 -12.63 -28.19 7.73
N LEU A 27 -12.26 -28.96 6.71
CA LEU A 27 -11.72 -30.33 6.88
C LEU A 27 -10.57 -30.38 7.91
N HIS A 28 -9.84 -29.28 8.06
CA HIS A 28 -8.78 -29.16 9.06
C HIS A 28 -9.31 -29.24 10.49
N SER A 29 -10.36 -28.49 10.80
CA SER A 29 -10.96 -28.46 12.14
C SER A 29 -11.60 -29.79 12.51
N VAL A 30 -12.25 -30.47 11.54
CA VAL A 30 -12.81 -31.81 11.76
C VAL A 30 -11.71 -32.83 12.11
N VAL A 31 -10.55 -32.76 11.42
CA VAL A 31 -9.41 -33.64 11.70
C VAL A 31 -8.80 -33.36 13.08
N GLU A 32 -8.71 -32.10 13.49
CA GLU A 32 -8.20 -31.72 14.83
C GLU A 32 -9.14 -32.16 15.95
N LEU A 33 -10.44 -32.00 15.76
CA LEU A 33 -11.45 -32.52 16.69
C LEU A 33 -11.34 -34.04 16.82
N CYS A 34 -11.27 -34.76 15.70
CA CYS A 34 -11.12 -36.22 15.70
C CYS A 34 -9.85 -36.67 16.46
N LYS A 35 -8.70 -36.03 16.21
CA LYS A 35 -7.47 -36.30 16.96
C LYS A 35 -7.63 -36.04 18.46
N SER A 36 -8.26 -34.95 18.83
CA SER A 36 -8.44 -34.58 20.25
C SER A 36 -9.40 -35.54 20.94
N SER A 37 -10.51 -35.91 20.30
CA SER A 37 -11.44 -36.94 20.78
C SER A 37 -10.76 -38.29 20.94
N LEU A 38 -9.91 -38.71 19.98
CA LEU A 38 -9.16 -39.96 20.07
C LEU A 38 -8.21 -39.98 21.29
N LYS A 39 -7.49 -38.87 21.56
CA LYS A 39 -6.63 -38.74 22.75
C LYS A 39 -7.44 -38.91 24.04
N VAL A 40 -8.62 -38.28 24.12
CA VAL A 40 -9.50 -38.37 25.29
C VAL A 40 -10.03 -39.80 25.48
N ILE A 41 -10.47 -40.46 24.42
CA ILE A 41 -10.94 -41.85 24.46
C ILE A 41 -9.82 -42.78 24.92
N MET A 42 -8.62 -42.65 24.34
CA MET A 42 -7.46 -43.47 24.71
C MET A 42 -7.07 -43.26 26.17
N LEU A 43 -7.05 -42.02 26.65
CA LEU A 43 -6.79 -41.72 28.05
C LEU A 43 -7.86 -42.33 28.96
N SER A 44 -9.15 -42.20 28.60
CA SER A 44 -10.26 -42.79 29.35
C SER A 44 -10.15 -44.31 29.44
N LEU A 45 -9.75 -44.99 28.35
CA LEU A 45 -9.51 -46.43 28.33
C LEU A 45 -8.33 -46.83 29.24
N ILE A 46 -7.24 -46.07 29.25
CA ILE A 46 -6.09 -46.31 30.14
C ILE A 46 -6.53 -46.19 31.61
N PHE A 47 -7.29 -45.15 31.95
CA PHE A 47 -7.83 -44.96 33.29
C PHE A 47 -8.80 -46.09 33.68
N ALA A 48 -9.70 -46.49 32.79
CA ALA A 48 -10.63 -47.58 33.04
C ALA A 48 -9.91 -48.92 33.24
N PHE A 49 -8.89 -49.20 32.41
CA PHE A 49 -8.06 -50.40 32.53
C PHE A 49 -7.28 -50.41 33.85
N PHE A 50 -6.64 -49.28 34.20
CA PHE A 50 -5.93 -49.14 35.47
C PHE A 50 -6.86 -49.35 36.66
N PHE A 51 -8.05 -48.74 36.62
CA PHE A 51 -9.05 -48.91 37.68
C PHE A 51 -9.53 -50.35 37.81
N TYR A 52 -9.79 -51.03 36.69
CA TYR A 52 -10.18 -52.45 36.70
C TYR A 52 -9.06 -53.35 37.26
N TYR A 53 -7.82 -53.14 36.82
CA TYR A 53 -6.67 -53.93 37.26
C TYR A 53 -6.39 -53.77 38.76
N TYR A 54 -6.49 -52.54 39.29
CA TYR A 54 -6.28 -52.25 40.71
C TYR A 54 -7.56 -52.30 41.57
N ALA A 55 -8.72 -52.68 41.00
CA ALA A 55 -10.00 -52.76 41.72
C ALA A 55 -9.98 -53.75 42.89
N SER A 56 -9.16 -54.80 42.84
CA SER A 56 -8.94 -55.73 43.95
C SER A 56 -8.18 -55.06 45.10
N THR A 57 -7.12 -54.31 44.78
CA THR A 57 -6.33 -53.53 45.75
C THR A 57 -7.16 -52.45 46.44
N PHE A 58 -8.04 -51.76 45.70
CA PHE A 58 -8.97 -50.78 46.27
C PHE A 58 -10.01 -51.41 47.22
N ARG A 59 -10.46 -52.64 46.95
CA ARG A 59 -11.38 -53.37 47.84
C ARG A 59 -10.72 -53.85 49.14
N ALA A 60 -9.41 -54.15 49.10
CA ALA A 60 -8.64 -54.57 50.26
C ALA A 60 -8.19 -53.41 51.16
N LEU A 61 -8.23 -52.17 50.64
CA LEU A 61 -7.75 -50.96 51.31
C LEU A 61 -8.37 -50.68 52.70
N PRO A 62 -9.69 -50.85 52.92
CA PRO A 62 -10.32 -50.59 54.23
C PRO A 62 -9.85 -51.53 55.34
N TYR A 63 -9.29 -52.69 54.99
CA TYR A 63 -8.80 -53.69 55.95
C TYR A 63 -7.35 -53.41 56.39
N CYS A 64 -6.64 -52.50 55.71
CA CYS A 64 -5.29 -52.07 56.06
C CYS A 64 -5.39 -50.69 56.71
N GLY A 65 -4.99 -50.54 57.98
CA GLY A 65 -5.09 -49.26 58.72
C GLY A 65 -4.46 -48.05 58.00
N LEU A 66 -4.71 -46.84 58.51
CA LEU A 66 -4.40 -45.55 57.85
C LEU A 66 -2.99 -45.44 57.24
N VAL A 67 -1.95 -45.89 57.96
CA VAL A 67 -0.55 -45.79 57.52
C VAL A 67 -0.28 -46.66 56.29
N CYS A 68 -0.83 -47.88 56.26
CA CYS A 68 -0.73 -48.79 55.12
C CYS A 68 -1.51 -48.25 53.91
N GLY A 69 -2.73 -47.75 54.14
CA GLY A 69 -3.55 -47.15 53.08
C GLY A 69 -2.84 -45.99 52.38
N LEU A 70 -2.20 -45.09 53.12
CA LEU A 70 -1.43 -43.97 52.57
C LEU A 70 -0.25 -44.43 51.69
N LEU A 71 0.51 -45.45 52.12
CA LEU A 71 1.62 -45.98 51.33
C LEU A 71 1.14 -46.63 50.03
N VAL A 72 0.06 -47.41 50.09
CA VAL A 72 -0.52 -48.06 48.91
C VAL A 72 -1.07 -47.02 47.93
N VAL A 73 -1.85 -46.05 48.40
CA VAL A 73 -2.42 -44.97 47.57
C VAL A 73 -1.33 -44.13 46.93
N SER A 74 -0.30 -43.73 47.69
CA SER A 74 0.81 -42.95 47.13
C SER A 74 1.61 -43.72 46.07
N SER A 75 1.78 -45.04 46.24
CA SER A 75 2.40 -45.90 45.21
C SER A 75 1.52 -45.98 43.96
N LEU A 76 0.21 -46.19 44.11
CA LEU A 76 -0.73 -46.23 42.99
C LEU A 76 -0.78 -44.92 42.21
N ILE A 77 -0.79 -43.78 42.90
CA ILE A 77 -0.73 -42.45 42.27
C ILE A 77 0.57 -42.28 41.49
N LYS A 78 1.72 -42.70 42.05
CA LYS A 78 3.01 -42.65 41.33
C LYS A 78 2.97 -43.48 40.05
N TRP A 79 2.47 -44.72 40.11
CA TRP A 79 2.36 -45.59 38.94
C TRP A 79 1.41 -45.03 37.88
N LEU A 80 0.26 -44.50 38.31
CA LEU A 80 -0.67 -43.82 37.40
C LEU A 80 -0.01 -42.60 36.74
N TRP A 81 0.70 -41.79 37.52
CA TRP A 81 1.36 -40.58 37.02
C TRP A 81 2.45 -40.90 35.99
N VAL A 82 3.29 -41.90 36.27
CA VAL A 82 4.30 -42.38 35.32
C VAL A 82 3.65 -42.92 34.04
N GLY A 83 2.56 -43.68 34.16
CA GLY A 83 1.83 -44.21 33.00
C GLY A 83 1.21 -43.12 32.12
N VAL A 84 0.57 -42.12 32.74
CA VAL A 84 -0.02 -40.98 32.04
C VAL A 84 1.06 -40.12 31.37
N MET A 85 2.18 -39.88 32.05
CA MET A 85 3.30 -39.13 31.47
C MET A 85 3.91 -39.86 30.27
N ALA A 86 4.16 -41.16 30.39
CA ALA A 86 4.68 -41.97 29.28
C ALA A 86 3.72 -41.93 28.07
N PHE A 87 2.41 -42.07 28.32
CA PHE A 87 1.40 -41.96 27.27
C PHE A 87 1.42 -40.60 26.56
N TYR A 88 1.43 -39.49 27.32
CA TYR A 88 1.46 -38.15 26.73
C TYR A 88 2.75 -37.85 25.98
N ILE A 89 3.89 -38.37 26.44
CA ILE A 89 5.17 -38.25 25.72
C ILE A 89 5.06 -38.93 24.35
N VAL A 90 4.57 -40.18 24.30
CA VAL A 90 4.43 -40.93 23.04
C VAL A 90 3.45 -40.23 22.09
N VAL A 91 2.27 -39.85 22.58
CA VAL A 91 1.25 -39.15 21.78
C VAL A 91 1.75 -37.78 21.32
N GLY A 92 2.47 -37.06 22.17
CA GLY A 92 3.05 -35.75 21.86
C GLY A 92 4.10 -35.83 20.77
N ILE A 93 4.99 -36.82 20.81
CA ILE A 93 5.99 -37.05 19.76
C ILE A 93 5.31 -37.36 18.41
N LEU A 94 4.29 -38.21 18.40
CA LEU A 94 3.55 -38.54 17.18
C LEU A 94 2.84 -37.32 16.60
N ASP A 95 2.18 -36.53 17.45
CA ASP A 95 1.45 -35.34 16.98
C ASP A 95 2.41 -34.25 16.49
N TYR A 96 3.54 -34.04 17.19
CA TYR A 96 4.59 -33.12 16.76
C TYR A 96 5.17 -33.52 15.41
N SER A 97 5.51 -34.80 15.22
CA SER A 97 6.06 -35.30 13.96
C SER A 97 5.08 -35.08 12.80
N PHE A 98 3.79 -35.36 13.01
CA PHE A 98 2.76 -35.12 12.01
C PHE A 98 2.62 -33.62 11.67
N GLN A 99 2.57 -32.76 12.69
CA GLN A 99 2.46 -31.31 12.48
C GLN A 99 3.69 -30.76 11.75
N TYR A 100 4.88 -31.21 12.13
CA TYR A 100 6.13 -30.82 11.48
C TYR A 100 6.15 -31.17 9.99
N TYR A 101 5.72 -32.39 9.65
CA TYR A 101 5.58 -32.81 8.26
C TYR A 101 4.55 -31.97 7.50
N LYS A 102 3.39 -31.72 8.11
CA LYS A 102 2.31 -30.92 7.50
C LYS A 102 2.77 -29.49 7.22
N ILE A 103 3.37 -28.81 8.21
CA ILE A 103 3.88 -27.44 8.07
C ILE A 103 4.93 -27.38 6.95
N ARG A 104 5.87 -28.32 6.91
CA ARG A 104 6.87 -28.38 5.83
C ARG A 104 6.27 -28.65 4.45
N LYS A 105 5.12 -29.33 4.38
CA LYS A 105 4.41 -29.56 3.13
C LYS A 105 3.65 -28.30 2.70
N ASP A 106 2.99 -27.64 3.65
CA ASP A 106 2.18 -26.44 3.42
C ASP A 106 3.05 -25.21 3.08
N LEU A 107 4.29 -25.14 3.62
CA LEU A 107 5.27 -24.09 3.29
C LEU A 107 5.95 -24.28 1.92
N LYS A 108 5.70 -25.38 1.21
CA LYS A 108 6.24 -25.54 -0.15
C LYS A 108 5.36 -24.75 -1.10
N MET A 109 5.95 -23.71 -1.70
CA MET A 109 5.32 -23.03 -2.83
C MET A 109 5.13 -23.99 -3.99
N SER A 110 3.96 -23.94 -4.62
CA SER A 110 3.76 -24.61 -5.90
C SER A 110 4.53 -23.88 -7.00
N LYS A 111 4.81 -24.56 -8.12
CA LYS A 111 5.43 -23.91 -9.28
C LYS A 111 4.59 -22.74 -9.80
N ASP A 112 3.28 -22.80 -9.59
CA ASP A 112 2.34 -21.74 -9.97
C ASP A 112 2.44 -20.55 -9.02
N ASP A 113 2.59 -20.78 -7.71
CA ASP A 113 2.79 -19.71 -6.71
C ASP A 113 4.11 -18.97 -6.96
N VAL A 114 5.20 -19.70 -7.22
CA VAL A 114 6.52 -19.08 -7.54
C VAL A 114 6.42 -18.25 -8.82
N LYS A 115 5.71 -18.73 -9.84
CA LYS A 115 5.50 -18.00 -11.10
C LYS A 115 4.66 -16.75 -10.91
N GLN A 116 3.69 -16.79 -9.99
CA GLN A 116 2.84 -15.65 -9.67
C GLN A 116 3.60 -14.61 -8.83
N GLU A 117 4.38 -15.04 -7.84
CA GLU A 117 5.29 -14.14 -7.12
C GLU A 117 6.30 -13.46 -8.04
N HIS A 118 6.89 -14.18 -9.01
CA HIS A 118 7.76 -13.56 -10.02
C HIS A 118 7.05 -12.49 -10.85
N LYS A 119 5.80 -12.75 -11.25
CA LYS A 119 4.99 -11.76 -12.00
C LYS A 119 4.65 -10.54 -11.14
N ASP A 120 4.35 -10.73 -9.87
CA ASP A 120 3.99 -9.67 -8.93
C ASP A 120 5.23 -8.84 -8.51
N LEU A 121 6.40 -9.47 -8.41
CA LEU A 121 7.68 -8.81 -8.10
C LEU A 121 8.25 -8.02 -9.29
N GLU A 122 8.21 -8.57 -10.50
CA GLU A 122 8.71 -7.87 -11.69
C GLU A 122 7.71 -6.82 -12.19
N GLY A 123 6.43 -6.99 -11.87
CA GLY A 123 5.32 -6.16 -12.33
C GLY A 123 5.09 -6.33 -13.83
N ASP A 124 3.84 -6.13 -14.27
CA ASP A 124 3.55 -6.18 -15.70
C ASP A 124 4.27 -5.00 -16.41
N PRO A 125 5.18 -5.27 -17.36
CA PRO A 125 5.85 -4.22 -18.12
C PRO A 125 4.86 -3.29 -18.82
N GLN A 126 3.66 -3.77 -19.18
CA GLN A 126 2.59 -2.92 -19.72
C GLN A 126 2.06 -1.93 -18.68
N MET A 127 1.96 -2.33 -17.42
CA MET A 127 1.50 -1.45 -16.34
C MET A 127 2.56 -0.39 -15.99
N LYS A 128 3.84 -0.73 -16.06
CA LYS A 128 4.94 0.24 -15.92
C LYS A 128 4.94 1.27 -17.04
N THR A 129 4.77 0.82 -18.28
CA THR A 129 4.70 1.69 -19.46
C THR A 129 3.47 2.59 -19.39
N ARG A 130 2.29 2.03 -19.10
CA ARG A 130 1.04 2.79 -18.94
C ARG A 130 1.11 3.84 -17.83
N ARG A 131 1.75 3.53 -16.70
CA ARG A 131 1.98 4.52 -15.62
C ARG A 131 2.87 5.66 -16.10
N ARG A 132 3.93 5.35 -16.84
CA ARG A 132 4.85 6.36 -17.39
C ARG A 132 4.16 7.25 -18.43
N GLU A 133 3.35 6.65 -19.31
CA GLU A 133 2.54 7.37 -20.30
C GLU A 133 1.55 8.32 -19.62
N MET A 134 0.81 7.85 -18.62
CA MET A 134 -0.15 8.67 -17.86
C MET A 134 0.54 9.85 -17.15
N GLN A 135 1.71 9.62 -16.55
CA GLN A 135 2.50 10.69 -15.92
C GLN A 135 2.99 11.74 -16.94
N SER A 136 3.37 11.30 -18.14
CA SER A 136 3.75 12.20 -19.23
C SER A 136 2.56 13.01 -19.73
N GLU A 137 1.39 12.38 -19.85
CA GLU A 137 0.15 13.04 -20.30
C GLU A 137 -0.30 14.13 -19.33
N ILE A 138 -0.28 13.85 -18.01
CA ILE A 138 -0.61 14.83 -16.96
C ILE A 138 0.34 16.04 -17.01
N GLN A 139 1.65 15.79 -17.14
CA GLN A 139 2.63 16.87 -17.26
C GLN A 139 2.42 17.69 -18.54
N SER A 140 2.14 17.03 -19.67
CA SER A 140 1.88 17.70 -20.94
C SER A 140 0.58 18.52 -20.92
N GLY A 141 -0.46 18.05 -20.22
CA GLY A 141 -1.73 18.72 -20.08
C GLY A 141 -1.64 19.97 -19.19
N SER A 142 -0.92 19.86 -18.07
CA SER A 142 -0.63 21.02 -17.20
C SER A 142 0.15 22.10 -17.96
N LEU A 143 1.17 21.71 -18.73
CA LEU A 143 1.96 22.65 -19.53
C LEU A 143 1.10 23.32 -20.61
N ALA A 144 0.30 22.55 -21.34
CA ALA A 144 -0.57 23.11 -22.37
C ALA A 144 -1.57 24.12 -21.79
N GLN A 145 -2.08 23.87 -20.58
CA GLN A 145 -2.97 24.80 -19.89
C GLN A 145 -2.25 26.10 -19.49
N SER A 146 -1.03 26.02 -18.95
CA SER A 146 -0.23 27.20 -18.62
C SER A 146 0.08 28.05 -19.85
N VAL A 147 0.40 27.42 -20.99
CA VAL A 147 0.63 28.13 -22.26
C VAL A 147 -0.63 28.85 -22.75
N LYS A 148 -1.81 28.20 -22.68
CA LYS A 148 -3.09 28.82 -23.07
C LYS A 148 -3.49 30.02 -22.23
N GLN A 149 -3.10 30.05 -20.96
CA GLN A 149 -3.36 31.17 -20.04
C GLN A 149 -2.36 32.32 -20.19
N SER A 150 -1.33 32.14 -21.02
CA SER A 150 -0.28 33.14 -21.21
C SER A 150 -0.73 34.24 -22.16
N VAL A 151 -0.40 35.48 -21.83
CA VAL A 151 -0.66 36.64 -22.69
C VAL A 151 0.35 36.70 -23.83
N ALA A 152 1.58 36.27 -23.58
CA ALA A 152 2.63 36.23 -24.59
C ALA A 152 3.66 35.14 -24.25
N VAL A 153 4.32 34.63 -25.28
CA VAL A 153 5.48 33.73 -25.14
C VAL A 153 6.72 34.43 -25.69
N VAL A 154 7.77 34.53 -24.87
CA VAL A 154 9.07 35.06 -25.28
C VAL A 154 10.01 33.91 -25.61
N ARG A 155 10.62 33.91 -26.80
CA ARG A 155 11.54 32.84 -27.21
C ARG A 155 12.96 33.35 -27.49
N ASN A 156 13.92 32.49 -27.16
CA ASN A 156 15.28 32.48 -27.73
C ASN A 156 15.32 31.30 -28.71
N PRO A 157 15.58 31.51 -30.00
CA PRO A 157 15.45 30.49 -31.04
C PRO A 157 16.00 29.13 -30.64
N THR A 158 15.19 28.09 -30.84
CA THR A 158 15.49 26.67 -30.60
C THR A 158 15.88 26.26 -29.17
N HIS A 159 16.10 27.20 -28.25
CA HIS A 159 16.70 26.91 -26.94
C HIS A 159 15.83 27.23 -25.74
N ILE A 160 15.06 28.33 -25.75
CA ILE A 160 14.29 28.77 -24.58
C ILE A 160 12.94 29.33 -25.01
N ALA A 161 11.88 28.98 -24.28
CA ALA A 161 10.58 29.65 -24.35
C ALA A 161 10.06 29.93 -22.95
N VAL A 162 9.60 31.16 -22.71
CA VAL A 162 9.05 31.61 -21.44
C VAL A 162 7.63 32.15 -21.66
N CYS A 163 6.69 31.65 -20.89
CA CYS A 163 5.28 31.98 -20.92
C CYS A 163 4.97 33.06 -19.88
N LEU A 164 4.48 34.22 -20.33
CA LEU A 164 4.15 35.36 -19.47
C LEU A 164 2.65 35.44 -19.25
N GLY A 165 2.23 35.46 -17.99
CA GLY A 165 0.87 35.74 -17.55
C GLY A 165 0.74 37.18 -17.09
N TYR A 166 -0.37 37.82 -17.45
CA TYR A 166 -0.74 39.16 -16.98
C TYR A 166 -2.25 39.32 -17.04
N HIS A 167 -2.83 39.95 -16.02
CA HIS A 167 -4.25 40.32 -16.04
C HIS A 167 -4.44 41.66 -15.32
N PRO A 168 -5.08 42.68 -15.93
CA PRO A 168 -5.16 44.01 -15.34
C PRO A 168 -5.77 44.05 -13.93
N THR A 169 -6.73 43.16 -13.67
CA THR A 169 -7.48 43.11 -12.40
C THR A 169 -6.87 42.14 -11.39
N ASP A 170 -6.58 40.90 -11.82
CA ASP A 170 -6.18 39.81 -10.90
C ASP A 170 -4.66 39.64 -10.77
N MET A 171 -3.89 40.06 -11.78
CA MET A 171 -2.44 39.89 -11.85
C MET A 171 -1.77 41.17 -12.37
N PRO A 172 -1.75 42.25 -11.55
CA PRO A 172 -1.26 43.56 -11.97
C PRO A 172 0.25 43.59 -12.23
N ILE A 173 1.00 42.60 -11.71
CA ILE A 173 2.43 42.41 -11.99
C ILE A 173 2.56 41.13 -12.81
N PRO A 174 3.18 41.18 -14.01
CA PRO A 174 3.38 40.00 -14.84
C PRO A 174 4.13 38.89 -14.11
N ARG A 175 3.76 37.65 -14.41
CA ARG A 175 4.38 36.44 -13.82
C ARG A 175 4.82 35.47 -14.90
N VAL A 176 5.80 34.64 -14.58
CA VAL A 176 6.18 33.52 -15.45
C VAL A 176 5.27 32.35 -15.14
N LEU A 177 4.36 31.99 -16.05
CA LEU A 177 3.45 30.85 -15.85
C LEU A 177 4.15 29.52 -16.10
N GLU A 178 5.01 29.47 -17.11
CA GLU A 178 5.74 28.29 -17.50
C GLU A 178 7.04 28.68 -18.23
N LYS A 179 8.07 27.84 -18.17
CA LYS A 179 9.30 28.06 -18.93
C LYS A 179 9.91 26.73 -19.33
N GLY A 180 10.45 26.62 -20.55
CA GLY A 180 11.05 25.39 -21.04
C GLY A 180 12.32 25.65 -21.84
N SER A 181 13.20 24.64 -21.89
CA SER A 181 14.38 24.62 -22.74
C SER A 181 14.29 23.57 -23.84
N ASP A 182 15.03 23.77 -24.93
CA ASP A 182 15.22 22.84 -26.04
C ASP A 182 13.91 22.23 -26.57
N ALA A 183 13.70 20.91 -26.39
CA ALA A 183 12.49 20.21 -26.83
C ALA A 183 11.21 20.77 -26.18
N GLN A 184 11.28 21.15 -24.90
CA GLN A 184 10.15 21.76 -24.19
C GLN A 184 9.87 23.17 -24.72
N ALA A 185 10.90 23.93 -25.08
CA ALA A 185 10.74 25.25 -25.69
C ALA A 185 10.01 25.15 -27.04
N ASN A 186 10.41 24.20 -27.90
CA ASN A 186 9.74 23.97 -29.18
C ASN A 186 8.28 23.52 -28.98
N TYR A 187 8.00 22.69 -27.98
CA TYR A 187 6.63 22.26 -27.66
C TYR A 187 5.76 23.43 -27.18
N ILE A 188 6.29 24.29 -26.31
CA ILE A 188 5.61 25.52 -25.85
C ILE A 188 5.27 26.43 -27.03
N VAL A 189 6.23 26.68 -27.93
CA VAL A 189 6.02 27.52 -29.12
C VAL A 189 4.93 26.92 -30.03
N ASN A 190 4.96 25.60 -30.26
CA ASN A 190 3.95 24.93 -31.08
C ASN A 190 2.54 25.04 -30.46
N ILE A 191 2.41 24.87 -29.14
CA ILE A 191 1.13 25.07 -28.45
C ILE A 191 0.68 26.52 -28.54
N ALA A 192 1.59 27.47 -28.35
CA ALA A 192 1.29 28.90 -28.43
C ALA A 192 0.77 29.27 -29.82
N GLU A 193 1.46 28.84 -30.88
CA GLU A 193 1.04 29.04 -32.28
C GLU A 193 -0.33 28.41 -32.56
N ARG A 194 -0.60 27.20 -32.06
CA ARG A 194 -1.91 26.53 -32.23
C ARG A 194 -3.05 27.22 -31.51
N ASN A 195 -2.78 27.88 -30.38
CA ASN A 195 -3.78 28.59 -29.58
C ASN A 195 -3.78 30.10 -29.86
N CYS A 196 -3.12 30.55 -30.93
CA CYS A 196 -3.01 31.95 -31.32
C CYS A 196 -2.43 32.86 -30.20
N ILE A 197 -1.59 32.31 -29.33
CA ILE A 197 -0.86 33.08 -28.32
C ILE A 197 0.37 33.71 -29.01
N PRO A 198 0.57 35.03 -28.89
CA PRO A 198 1.63 35.73 -29.59
C PRO A 198 3.01 35.30 -29.10
N VAL A 199 3.85 34.87 -30.04
CA VAL A 199 5.23 34.44 -29.79
C VAL A 199 6.18 35.54 -30.26
N VAL A 200 6.91 36.14 -29.33
CA VAL A 200 7.86 37.22 -29.60
C VAL A 200 9.28 36.71 -29.44
N GLU A 201 10.10 36.95 -30.45
CA GLU A 201 11.52 36.60 -30.40
C GLU A 201 12.32 37.72 -29.74
N ASN A 202 12.89 37.43 -28.57
CA ASN A 202 13.78 38.34 -27.87
C ASN A 202 14.77 37.49 -27.03
N VAL A 203 15.99 37.35 -27.55
CA VAL A 203 17.00 36.45 -26.98
C VAL A 203 17.44 36.90 -25.58
N GLU A 204 17.66 38.19 -25.39
CA GLU A 204 18.13 38.75 -24.11
C GLU A 204 17.05 38.59 -23.03
N LEU A 205 15.82 39.03 -23.34
CA LEU A 205 14.70 38.93 -22.41
C LEU A 205 14.34 37.48 -22.08
N ALA A 206 14.35 36.58 -23.06
CA ALA A 206 14.08 35.16 -22.83
C ALA A 206 15.13 34.52 -21.92
N ARG A 207 16.42 34.87 -22.07
CA ARG A 207 17.49 34.38 -21.19
C ARG A 207 17.34 34.93 -19.77
N SER A 208 17.15 36.24 -19.62
CA SER A 208 16.96 36.84 -18.30
C SER A 208 15.73 36.28 -17.59
N LEU A 209 14.58 36.19 -18.26
CA LEU A 209 13.38 35.59 -17.64
C LEU A 209 13.59 34.11 -17.28
N PHE A 210 14.33 33.36 -18.08
CA PHE A 210 14.56 31.93 -17.83
C PHE A 210 15.48 31.68 -16.63
N PHE A 211 16.54 32.48 -16.49
CA PHE A 211 17.54 32.30 -15.42
C PHE A 211 17.21 33.07 -14.14
N GLU A 212 16.58 34.25 -14.22
CA GLU A 212 16.34 35.12 -13.07
C GLU A 212 14.98 34.88 -12.40
N VAL A 213 14.00 34.26 -13.09
CA VAL A 213 12.62 34.13 -12.58
C VAL A 213 12.18 32.67 -12.57
N GLU A 214 11.69 32.18 -11.42
CA GLU A 214 11.13 30.83 -11.31
C GLU A 214 9.68 30.74 -11.83
N ARG A 215 9.20 29.51 -12.06
CA ARG A 215 7.83 29.27 -12.52
C ARG A 215 6.85 29.64 -11.40
N GLY A 216 5.85 30.46 -11.71
CA GLY A 216 4.85 30.99 -10.77
C GLY A 216 5.18 32.35 -10.17
N ASP A 217 6.44 32.79 -10.29
CA ASP A 217 6.91 34.01 -9.65
C ASP A 217 6.66 35.27 -10.47
N LYS A 218 6.61 36.40 -9.76
CA LYS A 218 6.54 37.74 -10.37
C LYS A 218 7.89 38.08 -11.01
N ILE A 219 7.85 38.80 -12.11
CA ILE A 219 9.09 39.34 -12.70
C ILE A 219 9.76 40.31 -11.70
N PRO A 220 11.11 40.39 -11.68
CA PRO A 220 11.85 41.36 -10.88
C PRO A 220 11.78 42.76 -11.50
N GLU A 221 12.04 43.80 -10.70
CA GLU A 221 11.99 45.20 -11.13
C GLU A 221 12.92 45.50 -12.31
N THR A 222 14.06 44.80 -12.40
CA THR A 222 15.03 44.89 -13.50
C THR A 222 14.41 44.55 -14.87
N LEU A 223 13.37 43.71 -14.89
CA LEU A 223 12.70 43.25 -16.10
C LEU A 223 11.35 43.94 -16.35
N PHE A 224 10.95 44.91 -15.52
CA PHE A 224 9.66 45.60 -15.68
C PHE A 224 9.54 46.35 -17.00
N GLU A 225 10.54 47.15 -17.35
CA GLU A 225 10.53 47.91 -18.61
C GLU A 225 10.50 47.03 -19.86
N PRO A 226 11.41 46.06 -20.05
CA PRO A 226 11.41 45.23 -21.24
C PRO A 226 10.14 44.36 -21.35
N VAL A 227 9.61 43.86 -20.22
CA VAL A 227 8.34 43.12 -20.23
C VAL A 227 7.14 44.04 -20.53
N ALA A 228 7.11 45.25 -19.97
CA ALA A 228 6.05 46.22 -20.26
C ALA A 228 6.06 46.66 -21.73
N ALA A 229 7.25 46.86 -22.32
CA ALA A 229 7.39 47.15 -23.75
C ALA A 229 6.83 45.99 -24.61
N LEU A 230 7.14 44.75 -24.25
CA LEU A 230 6.62 43.56 -24.92
C LEU A 230 5.10 43.44 -24.79
N LEU A 231 4.55 43.60 -23.58
CA LEU A 231 3.11 43.55 -23.36
C LEU A 231 2.37 44.66 -24.11
N ARG A 232 2.92 45.88 -24.16
CA ARG A 232 2.35 46.98 -24.98
C ARG A 232 2.36 46.65 -26.46
N MET A 233 3.41 45.99 -26.96
CA MET A 233 3.49 45.56 -28.35
C MET A 233 2.44 44.49 -28.64
N VAL A 234 2.32 43.49 -27.76
CA VAL A 234 1.38 42.38 -27.90
C VAL A 234 -0.08 42.84 -27.79
N MET A 235 -0.41 43.69 -26.82
CA MET A 235 -1.78 44.20 -26.62
C MET A 235 -2.22 45.20 -27.70
N LYS A 236 -1.28 45.83 -28.42
CA LYS A 236 -1.61 46.64 -29.60
C LYS A 236 -1.98 45.78 -30.82
N ILE A 237 -1.59 44.50 -30.81
CA ILE A 237 -1.96 43.52 -31.82
C ILE A 237 -3.31 42.94 -31.37
N ASP A 238 -4.38 43.67 -31.66
CA ASP A 238 -5.75 43.28 -31.31
C ASP A 238 -6.13 41.97 -32.03
N TYR A 239 -6.10 40.86 -31.32
CA TYR A 239 -6.99 39.73 -31.56
C TYR A 239 -7.91 39.63 -30.35
N ALA A 240 -9.20 39.78 -30.62
CA ALA A 240 -10.27 39.82 -29.65
C ALA A 240 -10.17 38.70 -28.61
N HIS A 241 -9.63 39.01 -27.44
CA HIS A 241 -10.00 38.29 -26.23
C HIS A 241 -11.38 38.80 -25.84
N SER A 242 -12.37 37.94 -26.01
CA SER A 242 -13.70 38.09 -25.43
C SER A 242 -13.55 38.47 -23.97
N THR A 243 -13.80 39.74 -23.67
CA THR A 243 -14.18 40.21 -22.35
C THR A 243 -15.52 39.57 -22.02
N GLU A 244 -15.51 38.33 -21.55
CA GLU A 244 -16.56 37.84 -20.68
C GLU A 244 -16.17 38.24 -19.25
N THR A 245 -16.48 39.48 -18.91
CA THR A 245 -16.75 39.86 -17.53
C THR A 245 -18.23 39.57 -17.24
N PRO A 246 -18.59 38.94 -16.10
CA PRO A 246 -19.98 38.95 -15.64
C PRO A 246 -20.46 40.37 -15.29
#